data_AF-A0A8T0MIB4-F1
#
_entry.id   AF-A0A8T0MIB4-F1
#
_cell.length_a   1.000
_cell.length_b   1.000
_cell.length_c   1.000
_cell.angle_alpha   90.00
_cell.angle_beta   90.00
_cell.angle_gamma   90.00
#
_symmetry.space_group_name_H-M   'P 1'
#
loop_
_entity.id
_entity.type
_entity.pdbx_description
1 polymer ?
#
loop_
_entity_poly.entity_id
_entity_poly.type
_entity_poly.pdbx_seq_one_letter_code
_entity_poly.pdbx_strand_id
1 'polypeptide(L)'
;MEPSPAQAGAWDRDRSPPPPPPPPPQSSAAAAISSPLAVVCSFWKDFDLEKERSGLDEQGLKIAENQETSQKNRRKLAENTRDFKKASSDDKLSLFNSLLKSYQEEVDNLTKRAKFGENAFLNIYQKLYEAPDPYPALASMADQDQKLSELETENRKMKLELEEYRAEAAHLKNQQATIRRLEERNRQLEQQMEEKVREMVEMKQRSMAEDSQKTLEALKDRERSLQDQLRQATESVKNMQKLHESAQSQLFELRTQSEEDRAAKEAEVSLLMDEVERAQARLVSLEREKGDLRSQLQTTNEDASKSSDYLESSDILESSLNAKEKIISELNAELRNIESTLSNQNSMLKVICNQRDRFRARLRETEEELRKLKEKYAMLTVELEKTKADNVQLYGKIRYVQDYSHDKIVSRGPKKYAEDIESGSSDVEAKYKKMYEDDINPFAAFSKKEKDQRYKELGLRDKITLSSGRFLLGNKYARTFIFFYSIGLHLLVFTLLYRMSALSYLHTTPGHDEIILDAGNQTLSHML
;
A
#
# COMPACT_ATOMS: atom_id res chain seq x y z
N MET A 1 -18.50 -47.62 3.51
CA MET A 1 -18.00 -47.18 4.83
C MET A 1 -16.48 -47.11 4.73
N GLU A 2 -15.96 -45.94 4.38
CA GLU A 2 -14.53 -45.62 4.40
C GLU A 2 -14.32 -44.48 5.40
N PRO A 3 -13.24 -44.49 6.21
CA PRO A 3 -13.07 -43.53 7.28
C PRO A 3 -12.45 -42.21 6.78
N SER A 4 -12.88 -41.13 7.42
CA SER A 4 -12.59 -39.72 7.16
C SER A 4 -11.10 -39.33 7.35
N PRO A 5 -10.54 -38.39 6.55
CA PRO A 5 -9.13 -37.98 6.57
C PRO A 5 -8.78 -37.01 7.71
N ALA A 6 -9.41 -37.14 8.88
CA ALA A 6 -9.24 -36.21 10.01
C ALA A 6 -8.25 -36.68 11.10
N GLN A 7 -7.53 -37.80 10.91
CA GLN A 7 -6.67 -38.39 11.96
C GLN A 7 -5.18 -38.51 11.61
N ALA A 8 -4.71 -37.92 10.51
CA ALA A 8 -3.28 -37.98 10.12
C ALA A 8 -2.40 -36.89 10.76
N GLY A 9 -2.95 -35.98 11.57
CA GLY A 9 -2.25 -34.78 12.06
C GLY A 9 -1.71 -34.81 13.50
N ALA A 10 -1.84 -35.93 14.22
CA ALA A 10 -1.68 -35.93 15.69
C ALA A 10 -0.40 -36.62 16.22
N TRP A 11 0.46 -37.19 15.38
CA TRP A 11 1.58 -38.04 15.85
C TRP A 11 2.97 -37.39 15.83
N ASP A 12 3.10 -36.12 15.40
CA ASP A 12 4.41 -35.48 15.19
C ASP A 12 4.66 -34.24 16.07
N ARG A 13 3.90 -34.07 17.17
CA ARG A 13 4.05 -32.91 18.08
C ARG A 13 4.85 -33.15 19.35
N ASP A 14 5.43 -34.33 19.54
CA ASP A 14 6.11 -34.66 20.82
C ASP A 14 7.49 -35.33 20.63
N ARG A 15 8.32 -34.77 19.76
CA ARG A 15 9.77 -35.03 19.78
C ARG A 15 10.50 -33.76 20.17
N SER A 16 10.65 -33.55 21.47
CA SER A 16 11.67 -32.64 21.98
C SER A 16 13.03 -33.05 21.42
N PRO A 17 13.88 -32.11 20.98
CA PRO A 17 15.25 -32.43 20.57
C PRO A 17 16.00 -33.08 21.76
N PRO A 18 16.88 -34.07 21.50
CA PRO A 18 17.65 -34.69 22.57
C PRO A 18 18.49 -33.62 23.29
N PRO A 19 18.66 -33.73 24.62
CA PRO A 19 19.48 -32.77 25.37
C PRO A 19 20.91 -32.78 24.82
N PRO A 20 21.59 -31.61 24.80
CA PRO A 20 22.97 -31.56 24.36
C PRO A 20 23.85 -32.49 25.22
N PRO A 21 24.89 -33.10 24.64
CA PRO A 21 25.80 -33.95 25.38
C PRO A 21 26.40 -33.17 26.56
N PRO A 22 26.65 -33.82 27.71
CA PRO A 22 27.28 -33.15 28.85
C PRO A 22 28.62 -32.54 28.40
N PRO A 23 28.96 -31.34 28.90
CA PRO A 23 30.26 -30.74 28.58
C PRO A 23 31.36 -31.74 28.97
N PRO A 24 32.44 -31.85 28.16
CA PRO A 24 33.57 -32.69 28.53
C PRO A 24 34.04 -32.30 29.93
N PRO A 25 34.50 -33.25 30.76
CA PRO A 25 34.94 -32.96 32.12
C PRO A 25 35.91 -31.79 32.05
N GLN A 26 35.51 -30.66 32.64
CA GLN A 26 36.38 -29.53 32.83
C GLN A 26 37.56 -30.07 33.63
N SER A 27 38.73 -30.15 33.01
CA SER A 27 39.99 -30.44 33.67
C SER A 27 40.40 -29.23 34.53
N SER A 28 39.52 -28.81 35.42
CA SER A 28 39.73 -27.74 36.38
C SER A 28 40.35 -28.33 37.64
N ALA A 29 41.58 -28.83 37.53
CA ALA A 29 42.42 -29.15 38.69
C ALA A 29 43.92 -29.23 38.35
N ALA A 30 44.39 -28.55 37.30
CA ALA A 30 45.80 -28.20 37.22
C ALA A 30 45.95 -26.86 37.93
N ALA A 31 46.15 -26.92 39.25
CA ALA A 31 46.64 -25.79 40.02
C ALA A 31 47.85 -25.17 39.29
N ALA A 32 48.00 -23.85 39.43
CA ALA A 32 49.06 -23.03 38.85
C ALA A 32 50.48 -23.49 39.22
N ILE A 33 50.91 -24.62 38.67
CA ILE A 33 52.29 -25.05 38.63
C ILE A 33 52.82 -24.33 37.38
N SER A 34 53.61 -23.28 37.60
CA SER A 34 54.41 -22.67 36.53
C SER A 34 55.05 -23.79 35.70
N SER A 35 55.08 -23.62 34.36
CA SER A 35 55.60 -24.67 33.50
C SER A 35 56.98 -25.12 34.01
N PRO A 36 57.33 -26.42 33.96
CA PRO A 36 58.63 -26.87 34.45
C PRO A 36 59.80 -26.06 33.87
N LEU A 37 59.64 -25.59 32.63
CA LEU A 37 60.54 -24.66 31.96
C LEU A 37 60.60 -23.28 32.65
N ALA A 38 59.46 -22.68 33.00
CA ALA A 38 59.41 -21.42 33.73
C ALA A 38 60.09 -21.50 35.10
N VAL A 39 59.91 -22.61 35.83
CA VAL A 39 60.56 -22.83 37.14
C VAL A 39 62.08 -22.89 36.98
N VAL A 40 62.59 -23.67 36.02
CA VAL A 40 64.03 -23.81 35.77
C VAL A 40 64.63 -22.51 35.24
N CYS A 41 63.91 -21.79 34.38
CA CYS A 41 64.32 -20.49 33.87
C CYS A 41 64.43 -19.45 35.01
N SER A 42 63.44 -19.39 35.91
CA SER A 42 63.51 -18.50 37.08
C SER A 42 64.68 -18.83 38.00
N PHE A 43 64.97 -20.12 38.22
CA PHE A 43 66.10 -20.52 39.04
C PHE A 43 67.43 -20.03 38.47
N TRP A 44 67.70 -20.25 37.18
CA TRP A 44 68.96 -19.83 36.56
C TRP A 44 69.09 -18.31 36.42
N LYS A 45 67.95 -17.60 36.31
CA LYS A 45 67.92 -16.14 36.40
C LYS A 45 68.41 -15.64 37.75
N ASP A 46 67.86 -16.22 38.82
CA ASP A 46 68.14 -15.79 40.19
C ASP A 46 69.51 -16.27 40.66
N PHE A 47 69.96 -17.42 40.16
CA PHE A 47 71.28 -17.98 40.40
C PHE A 47 72.40 -17.09 39.85
N ASP A 48 72.16 -16.39 38.73
CA ASP A 48 73.08 -15.41 38.13
C ASP A 48 74.52 -15.95 38.04
N LEU A 49 74.70 -16.90 37.12
CA LEU A 49 75.95 -17.65 36.97
C LEU A 49 77.18 -16.74 36.82
N GLU A 50 77.03 -15.58 36.17
CA GLU A 50 78.13 -14.64 35.96
C GLU A 50 78.59 -13.98 37.27
N LYS A 51 77.63 -13.64 38.14
CA LYS A 51 77.93 -13.13 39.48
C LYS A 51 78.60 -14.20 40.35
N GLU A 52 78.09 -15.42 40.33
CA GLU A 52 78.67 -16.53 41.10
C GLU A 52 80.07 -16.93 40.58
N ARG A 53 80.32 -16.85 39.26
CA ARG A 53 81.66 -17.01 38.68
C ARG A 53 82.63 -16.00 39.25
N SER A 54 82.30 -14.71 39.23
CA SER A 54 83.13 -13.66 39.82
C SER A 54 83.45 -13.92 41.31
N GLY A 55 82.48 -14.40 42.08
CA GLY A 55 82.68 -14.81 43.47
C GLY A 55 83.60 -16.01 43.64
N LEU A 56 83.58 -16.96 42.70
CA LEU A 56 84.48 -18.11 42.69
C LEU A 56 85.88 -17.74 42.18
N ASP A 57 86.02 -16.79 41.25
CA ASP A 57 87.30 -16.23 40.80
C ASP A 57 88.08 -15.67 42.00
N GLU A 58 87.40 -14.87 42.84
CA GLU A 58 87.99 -14.28 44.05
C GLU A 58 88.44 -15.36 45.05
N GLN A 59 87.64 -16.42 45.22
CA GLN A 59 87.97 -17.54 46.10
C GLN A 59 89.14 -18.39 45.56
N GLY A 60 89.19 -18.61 44.23
CA GLY A 60 90.28 -19.28 43.55
C GLY A 60 91.61 -18.53 43.71
N LEU A 61 91.58 -17.20 43.60
CA LEU A 61 92.75 -16.34 43.84
C LEU A 61 93.22 -16.43 45.31
N LYS A 62 92.30 -16.37 46.28
CA LYS A 62 92.64 -16.54 47.71
C LYS A 62 93.20 -17.91 48.04
N ILE A 63 92.72 -18.96 47.37
CA ILE A 63 93.28 -20.31 47.49
C ILE A 63 94.73 -20.35 46.99
N ALA A 64 95.01 -19.76 45.82
CA ALA A 64 96.38 -19.68 45.29
C ALA A 64 97.31 -18.89 46.24
N GLU A 65 96.83 -17.79 46.83
CA GLU A 65 97.57 -16.99 47.83
C GLU A 65 97.84 -17.77 49.13
N ASN A 66 96.85 -18.52 49.61
CA ASN A 66 96.99 -19.38 50.80
C ASN A 66 97.99 -20.53 50.55
N GLN A 67 98.01 -21.08 49.34
CA GLN A 67 99.01 -22.06 48.93
C GLN A 67 100.43 -21.47 48.99
N GLU A 68 100.61 -20.25 48.47
CA GLU A 68 101.90 -19.55 48.53
C GLU A 68 102.32 -19.24 49.97
N THR A 69 101.38 -18.83 50.82
CA THR A 69 101.62 -18.48 52.23
C THR A 69 101.96 -19.72 53.07
N SER A 70 101.30 -20.86 52.82
CA SER A 70 101.66 -22.15 53.42
C SER A 70 103.09 -22.57 53.04
N GLN A 71 103.49 -22.38 51.78
CA GLN A 71 104.87 -22.61 51.35
C GLN A 71 105.89 -21.71 52.05
N LYS A 72 105.52 -20.46 52.38
CA LYS A 72 106.35 -19.53 53.17
C LYS A 72 106.45 -19.95 54.64
N ASN A 73 105.36 -20.38 55.28
CA ASN A 73 105.36 -20.83 56.67
C ASN A 73 106.14 -22.14 56.87
N ARG A 74 106.15 -23.03 55.88
CA ARG A 74 107.08 -24.18 55.83
C ARG A 74 108.55 -23.74 55.92
N ARG A 75 108.92 -22.62 55.29
CA ARG A 75 110.29 -22.08 55.38
C ARG A 75 110.62 -21.59 56.80
N LYS A 76 109.66 -21.03 57.53
CA LYS A 76 109.82 -20.63 58.94
C LYS A 76 109.93 -21.81 59.90
N LEU A 77 109.23 -22.91 59.64
CA LEU A 77 109.38 -24.16 60.39
C LEU A 77 110.83 -24.69 60.32
N ALA A 78 111.49 -24.50 59.18
CA ALA A 78 112.91 -24.79 59.01
C ALA A 78 113.81 -23.87 59.87
N GLU A 79 113.37 -22.64 60.18
CA GLU A 79 114.08 -21.73 61.09
C GLU A 79 113.89 -22.13 62.56
N ASN A 80 112.72 -22.58 62.98
CA ASN A 80 112.51 -23.11 64.32
C ASN A 80 113.29 -24.42 64.54
N THR A 81 113.47 -25.21 63.47
CA THR A 81 114.39 -26.34 63.43
C THR A 81 115.86 -25.89 63.59
N ARG A 82 116.20 -24.68 63.14
CA ARG A 82 117.50 -24.05 63.40
C ARG A 82 117.64 -23.61 64.87
N ASP A 83 116.55 -23.33 65.58
CA ASP A 83 116.61 -23.02 67.02
C ASP A 83 116.64 -24.27 67.90
N PHE A 84 116.01 -25.37 67.47
CA PHE A 84 116.28 -26.72 68.00
C PHE A 84 117.80 -27.03 67.99
N LYS A 85 118.51 -26.53 66.97
CA LYS A 85 119.97 -26.56 66.83
C LYS A 85 120.73 -25.80 67.92
N LYS A 86 120.10 -24.99 68.77
CA LYS A 86 120.72 -24.22 69.87
C LYS A 86 120.60 -24.87 71.25
N ALA A 87 119.77 -25.91 71.41
CA ALA A 87 119.58 -26.65 72.66
C ALA A 87 120.86 -27.38 73.20
N SER A 88 120.84 -27.92 74.42
CA SER A 88 121.94 -28.69 75.03
C SER A 88 122.16 -30.07 74.36
N SER A 89 123.38 -30.61 74.45
CA SER A 89 123.81 -31.83 73.73
C SER A 89 123.09 -33.12 74.12
N ASP A 90 122.73 -33.29 75.40
CA ASP A 90 122.02 -34.49 75.89
C ASP A 90 120.55 -34.50 75.46
N ASP A 91 119.89 -33.34 75.43
CA ASP A 91 118.46 -33.21 75.11
C ASP A 91 118.17 -33.17 73.61
N LYS A 92 119.12 -32.66 72.82
CA LYS A 92 119.03 -32.65 71.36
C LYS A 92 118.95 -34.05 70.78
N LEU A 93 119.72 -34.99 71.31
CA LEU A 93 119.92 -36.29 70.67
C LEU A 93 118.69 -37.19 70.78
N SER A 94 117.93 -37.06 71.87
CA SER A 94 116.67 -37.79 72.08
C SER A 94 115.49 -37.18 71.32
N LEU A 95 115.41 -35.84 71.25
CA LEU A 95 114.28 -35.13 70.64
C LEU A 95 114.38 -35.01 69.12
N PHE A 96 115.60 -35.08 68.56
CA PHE A 96 115.84 -34.77 67.15
C PHE A 96 115.14 -35.72 66.18
N ASN A 97 115.28 -37.03 66.37
CA ASN A 97 114.78 -38.00 65.40
C ASN A 97 113.25 -38.05 65.37
N SER A 98 112.61 -37.92 66.54
CA SER A 98 111.15 -37.86 66.64
C SER A 98 110.62 -36.54 66.10
N LEU A 99 111.24 -35.41 66.46
CA LEU A 99 110.80 -34.09 66.05
C LEU A 99 110.94 -33.90 64.53
N LEU A 100 112.04 -34.36 63.96
CA LEU A 100 112.29 -34.32 62.51
C LEU A 100 111.24 -35.13 61.74
N LYS A 101 110.93 -36.34 62.21
CA LYS A 101 109.99 -37.24 61.54
C LYS A 101 108.54 -36.76 61.67
N SER A 102 108.13 -36.29 62.85
CA SER A 102 106.81 -35.71 63.06
C SER A 102 106.62 -34.39 62.31
N TYR A 103 107.65 -33.54 62.19
CA TYR A 103 107.59 -32.35 61.34
C TYR A 103 107.46 -32.70 59.87
N GLN A 104 108.13 -33.76 59.41
CA GLN A 104 108.07 -34.17 58.02
C GLN A 104 106.70 -34.78 57.67
N GLU A 105 106.20 -35.70 58.49
CA GLU A 105 104.91 -36.37 58.24
C GLU A 105 103.72 -35.40 58.34
N GLU A 106 103.69 -34.49 59.32
CA GLU A 106 102.56 -33.55 59.47
C GLU A 106 102.56 -32.48 58.37
N VAL A 107 103.73 -31.97 57.97
CA VAL A 107 103.85 -31.03 56.86
C VAL A 107 103.47 -31.67 55.53
N ASP A 108 103.88 -32.92 55.29
CA ASP A 108 103.54 -33.64 54.08
C ASP A 108 102.04 -33.97 54.01
N ASN A 109 101.42 -34.35 55.13
CA ASN A 109 100.00 -34.64 55.21
C ASN A 109 99.13 -33.38 55.06
N LEU A 110 99.51 -32.27 55.70
CA LEU A 110 98.84 -30.97 55.53
C LEU A 110 98.97 -30.47 54.09
N THR A 111 100.13 -30.61 53.47
CA THR A 111 100.37 -30.19 52.08
C THR A 111 99.57 -31.04 51.09
N LYS A 112 99.50 -32.36 51.29
CA LYS A 112 98.70 -33.26 50.46
C LYS A 112 97.20 -32.96 50.57
N ARG A 113 96.69 -32.75 51.79
CA ARG A 113 95.27 -32.43 52.01
C ARG A 113 94.89 -31.06 51.46
N ALA A 114 95.75 -30.05 51.63
CA ALA A 114 95.57 -28.73 51.05
C ALA A 114 95.54 -28.82 49.51
N LYS A 115 96.58 -29.40 48.89
CA LYS A 115 96.62 -29.58 47.43
C LYS A 115 95.43 -30.36 46.89
N PHE A 116 94.96 -31.37 47.61
CA PHE A 116 93.79 -32.13 47.19
C PHE A 116 92.51 -31.27 47.20
N GLY A 117 92.27 -30.50 48.27
CA GLY A 117 91.13 -29.59 48.36
C GLY A 117 91.18 -28.45 47.34
N GLU A 118 92.36 -27.87 47.13
CA GLU A 118 92.60 -26.79 46.16
C GLU A 118 92.42 -27.29 44.72
N ASN A 119 92.99 -28.44 44.37
CA ASN A 119 92.81 -29.03 43.04
C ASN A 119 91.35 -29.46 42.80
N ALA A 120 90.65 -29.97 43.83
CA ALA A 120 89.24 -30.31 43.72
C ALA A 120 88.36 -29.06 43.49
N PHE A 121 88.63 -27.97 44.23
CA PHE A 121 87.96 -26.68 44.03
C PHE A 121 88.23 -26.13 42.63
N LEU A 122 89.51 -26.04 42.23
CA LEU A 122 89.90 -25.48 40.92
C LEU A 122 89.33 -26.29 39.75
N ASN A 123 89.21 -27.62 39.88
CA ASN A 123 88.59 -28.46 38.85
C ASN A 123 87.10 -28.14 38.65
N ILE A 124 86.35 -27.96 39.75
CA ILE A 124 84.92 -27.61 39.69
C ILE A 124 84.76 -26.17 39.21
N TYR A 125 85.57 -25.25 39.73
CA TYR A 125 85.57 -23.86 39.34
C TYR A 125 85.85 -23.68 37.85
N GLN A 126 86.90 -24.31 37.30
CA GLN A 126 87.21 -24.24 35.88
C GLN A 126 86.03 -24.73 35.02
N LYS A 127 85.42 -25.86 35.38
CA LYS A 127 84.27 -26.40 34.65
C LYS A 127 83.06 -25.46 34.69
N LEU A 128 82.80 -24.82 35.83
CA LEU A 128 81.67 -23.89 35.98
C LEU A 128 81.95 -22.54 35.29
N TYR A 129 83.20 -22.12 35.24
CA TYR A 129 83.65 -20.93 34.53
C TYR A 129 83.61 -21.12 33.00
N GLU A 130 83.91 -22.32 32.50
CA GLU A 130 83.81 -22.61 31.06
C GLU A 130 82.37 -22.90 30.60
N ALA A 131 81.48 -23.32 31.52
CA ALA A 131 80.11 -23.72 31.18
C ALA A 131 79.22 -22.52 30.79
N PRO A 132 78.72 -22.41 29.54
CA PRO A 132 77.92 -21.27 29.10
C PRO A 132 76.66 -21.08 29.96
N ASP A 133 76.26 -19.83 30.18
CA ASP A 133 75.05 -19.50 30.93
C ASP A 133 73.81 -20.08 30.20
N PRO A 134 73.04 -20.98 30.84
CA PRO A 134 71.85 -21.56 30.23
C PRO A 134 70.64 -20.60 30.25
N TYR A 135 70.65 -19.54 31.06
CA TYR A 135 69.49 -18.66 31.23
C TYR A 135 69.00 -18.02 29.92
N PRO A 136 69.86 -17.45 29.04
CA PRO A 136 69.41 -16.85 27.79
C PRO A 136 68.70 -17.84 26.86
N ALA A 137 69.17 -19.08 26.79
CA ALA A 137 68.54 -20.13 25.99
C ALA A 137 67.19 -20.55 26.60
N LEU A 138 67.14 -20.74 27.92
CA LEU A 138 65.91 -21.08 28.64
C LEU A 138 64.86 -19.96 28.56
N ALA A 139 65.27 -18.70 28.63
CA ALA A 139 64.40 -17.54 28.46
C ALA A 139 63.79 -17.51 27.04
N SER A 140 64.63 -17.70 26.01
CA SER A 140 64.13 -17.78 24.63
C SER A 140 63.17 -18.95 24.42
N MET A 141 63.43 -20.11 25.04
CA MET A 141 62.52 -21.25 24.98
C MET A 141 61.21 -20.98 25.72
N ALA A 142 61.25 -20.31 26.86
CA ALA A 142 60.05 -19.93 27.61
C ALA A 142 59.16 -18.96 26.82
N ASP A 143 59.76 -17.97 26.15
CA ASP A 143 59.04 -17.05 25.26
C ASP A 143 58.40 -17.78 24.07
N GLN A 144 59.12 -18.75 23.49
CA GLN A 144 58.59 -19.59 22.41
C GLN A 144 57.44 -20.50 22.87
N ASP A 145 57.55 -21.10 24.06
CA ASP A 145 56.52 -21.94 24.67
C ASP A 145 55.24 -21.13 24.94
N GLN A 146 55.39 -19.91 25.47
CA GLN A 146 54.27 -18.99 25.65
C GLN A 146 53.61 -18.66 24.30
N LYS A 147 54.39 -18.30 23.28
CA LYS A 147 53.87 -17.98 21.95
C LYS A 147 53.17 -19.18 21.29
N LEU A 148 53.70 -20.39 21.49
CA LEU A 148 53.06 -21.62 21.02
C LEU A 148 51.71 -21.83 21.72
N SER A 149 51.65 -21.69 23.04
CA SER A 149 50.40 -21.77 23.79
C SER A 149 49.37 -20.75 23.31
N GLU A 150 49.78 -19.49 23.08
CA GLU A 150 48.90 -18.45 22.53
C GLU A 150 48.37 -18.85 21.14
N LEU A 151 49.25 -19.26 20.23
CA LEU A 151 48.86 -19.72 18.89
C LEU A 151 47.94 -20.95 18.93
N GLU A 152 48.16 -21.89 19.85
CA GLU A 152 47.29 -23.06 20.03
C GLU A 152 45.89 -22.66 20.49
N THR A 153 45.78 -21.72 21.43
CA THR A 153 44.49 -21.19 21.88
C THR A 153 43.75 -20.45 20.76
N GLU A 154 44.46 -19.64 19.98
CA GLU A 154 43.90 -18.94 18.82
C GLU A 154 43.45 -19.94 17.75
N ASN A 155 44.26 -20.96 17.46
CA ASN A 155 43.91 -22.03 16.52
C ASN A 155 42.67 -22.81 16.96
N ARG A 156 42.55 -23.10 18.26
CA ARG A 156 41.36 -23.73 18.84
C ARG A 156 40.12 -22.83 18.69
N LYS A 157 40.26 -21.53 18.94
CA LYS A 157 39.18 -20.55 18.78
C LYS A 157 38.72 -20.45 17.31
N MET A 158 39.66 -20.30 16.38
CA MET A 158 39.37 -20.28 14.94
C MET A 158 38.68 -21.56 14.46
N LYS A 159 39.07 -22.73 14.99
CA LYS A 159 38.41 -24.01 14.67
C LYS A 159 36.94 -24.03 15.14
N LEU A 160 36.66 -23.52 16.34
CA LEU A 160 35.30 -23.42 16.86
C LEU A 160 34.44 -22.46 16.01
N GLU A 161 34.98 -21.28 15.68
CA GLU A 161 34.29 -20.30 14.82
C GLU A 161 34.00 -20.90 13.42
N LEU A 162 34.95 -21.65 12.85
CA LEU A 162 34.73 -22.34 11.58
C LEU A 162 33.65 -23.43 11.66
N GLU A 163 33.56 -24.14 12.78
CA GLU A 163 32.53 -25.15 13.00
C GLU A 163 31.15 -24.52 13.15
N GLU A 164 31.06 -23.40 13.87
CA GLU A 164 29.84 -22.59 14.01
C GLU A 164 29.37 -22.06 12.66
N TYR A 165 30.26 -21.45 11.86
CA TYR A 165 29.91 -21.00 10.50
C TYR A 165 29.49 -22.14 9.57
N ARG A 166 30.08 -23.34 9.72
CA ARG A 166 29.62 -24.53 8.96
C ARG A 166 28.22 -24.97 9.38
N ALA A 167 27.92 -24.95 10.67
CA ALA A 167 26.59 -25.27 11.19
C ALA A 167 25.55 -24.26 10.70
N GLU A 168 25.85 -22.95 10.75
CA GLU A 168 25.01 -21.89 10.21
C GLU A 168 24.77 -22.06 8.71
N ALA A 169 25.81 -22.34 7.93
CA ALA A 169 25.68 -22.58 6.49
C ALA A 169 24.79 -23.79 6.17
N ALA A 170 24.90 -24.87 6.95
CA ALA A 170 24.03 -26.03 6.83
C ALA A 170 22.56 -25.69 7.15
N HIS A 171 22.33 -24.90 8.21
CA HIS A 171 21.01 -24.42 8.59
C HIS A 171 20.40 -23.51 7.51
N LEU A 172 21.16 -22.54 6.99
CA LEU A 172 20.73 -21.67 5.88
C LEU A 172 20.39 -22.48 4.62
N LYS A 173 21.18 -23.52 4.31
CA LYS A 173 20.87 -24.42 3.18
C LYS A 173 19.56 -25.18 3.38
N ASN A 174 19.24 -25.60 4.60
CA ASN A 174 17.97 -26.23 4.93
C ASN A 174 16.80 -25.24 4.81
N GLN A 175 16.97 -24.02 5.32
CA GLN A 175 15.99 -22.94 5.17
C GLN A 175 15.72 -22.63 3.69
N GLN A 176 16.76 -22.55 2.86
CA GLN A 176 16.61 -22.35 1.42
C GLN A 176 15.78 -23.46 0.75
N ALA A 177 15.94 -24.72 1.17
CA ALA A 177 15.14 -25.83 0.67
C ALA A 177 13.67 -25.70 1.09
N THR A 178 13.41 -25.20 2.30
CA THR A 178 12.04 -24.94 2.79
C THR A 178 11.39 -23.79 2.03
N ILE A 179 12.11 -22.69 1.81
CA ILE A 179 11.64 -21.54 1.03
C ILE A 179 11.24 -22.00 -0.38
N ARG A 180 12.09 -22.77 -1.07
CA ARG A 180 11.76 -23.30 -2.41
C ARG A 180 10.48 -24.15 -2.43
N ARG A 181 10.24 -24.96 -1.39
CA ARG A 181 9.00 -25.75 -1.29
C ARG A 181 7.77 -24.86 -1.07
N LEU A 182 7.91 -23.80 -0.28
CA LEU A 182 6.83 -22.83 -0.04
C LEU A 182 6.53 -22.00 -1.28
N GLU A 183 7.56 -21.54 -2.00
CA GLU A 183 7.44 -20.84 -3.28
C GLU A 183 6.71 -21.70 -4.32
N GLU A 184 7.10 -22.97 -4.45
CA GLU A 184 6.45 -23.91 -5.37
C GLU A 184 4.98 -24.14 -4.98
N ARG A 185 4.68 -24.30 -3.69
CA ARG A 185 3.29 -24.42 -3.21
C ARG A 185 2.48 -23.16 -3.47
N ASN A 186 3.07 -21.98 -3.31
CA ASN A 186 2.38 -20.71 -3.56
C ASN A 186 2.08 -20.55 -5.05
N ARG A 187 3.05 -20.86 -5.91
CA ARG A 187 2.87 -20.89 -7.38
C ARG A 187 1.76 -21.86 -7.80
N GLN A 188 1.69 -23.04 -7.19
CA GLN A 188 0.61 -24.00 -7.45
C GLN A 188 -0.77 -23.46 -7.03
N LEU A 189 -0.86 -22.78 -5.88
CA LEU A 189 -2.11 -22.17 -5.43
C LEU A 189 -2.54 -21.01 -6.33
N GLU A 190 -1.59 -20.18 -6.77
CA GLU A 190 -1.83 -19.11 -7.74
C GLU A 190 -2.37 -19.67 -9.06
N GLN A 191 -1.73 -20.70 -9.62
CA GLN A 191 -2.20 -21.37 -10.83
C GLN A 191 -3.60 -21.97 -10.67
N GLN A 192 -3.88 -22.63 -9.56
CA GLN A 192 -5.22 -23.16 -9.27
C GLN A 192 -6.27 -22.05 -9.16
N MET A 193 -5.91 -20.89 -8.60
CA MET A 193 -6.81 -19.75 -8.51
C MET A 193 -7.05 -19.12 -9.88
N GLU A 194 -6.00 -18.94 -10.69
CA GLU A 194 -6.12 -18.45 -12.07
C GLU A 194 -6.99 -19.36 -12.93
N GLU A 195 -6.84 -20.68 -12.80
CA GLU A 195 -7.66 -21.66 -13.52
C GLU A 195 -9.12 -21.58 -13.09
N LYS A 196 -9.40 -21.54 -11.78
CA LYS A 196 -10.78 -21.35 -11.27
C LYS A 196 -11.41 -20.04 -11.72
N VAL A 197 -10.65 -18.94 -11.74
CA VAL A 197 -11.13 -17.65 -12.24
C VAL A 197 -11.43 -17.75 -13.74
N ARG A 198 -10.55 -18.37 -14.52
CA ARG A 198 -10.75 -18.60 -15.95
C ARG A 198 -12.01 -19.42 -16.22
N GLU A 199 -12.19 -20.53 -15.51
CA GLU A 199 -13.40 -21.37 -15.61
C GLU A 199 -14.67 -20.60 -15.26
N MET A 200 -14.65 -19.81 -14.18
CA MET A 200 -15.79 -19.00 -13.77
C MET A 200 -16.15 -17.92 -14.82
N VAL A 201 -15.14 -17.27 -15.40
CA VAL A 201 -15.32 -16.29 -16.48
C VAL A 201 -15.88 -16.96 -17.73
N GLU A 202 -15.35 -18.11 -18.13
CA GLU A 202 -15.88 -18.86 -19.28
C GLU A 202 -17.33 -19.30 -19.05
N MET A 203 -17.64 -19.83 -17.87
CA MET A 203 -19.00 -20.24 -17.51
C MET A 203 -19.95 -19.04 -17.56
N LYS A 204 -19.53 -17.88 -17.02
CA LYS A 204 -20.35 -16.66 -17.05
C LYS A 204 -20.53 -16.15 -18.47
N GLN A 205 -19.48 -16.19 -19.30
CA GLN A 205 -19.54 -15.78 -20.69
C GLN A 205 -20.50 -16.65 -21.49
N ARG A 206 -20.47 -17.98 -21.29
CA ARG A 206 -21.42 -18.91 -21.91
C ARG A 206 -22.85 -18.64 -21.46
N SER A 207 -23.10 -18.47 -20.16
CA SER A 207 -24.41 -18.11 -19.64
C SER A 207 -24.94 -16.79 -20.21
N MET A 208 -24.10 -15.75 -20.31
CA MET A 208 -24.53 -14.48 -20.92
C MET A 208 -24.81 -14.61 -22.42
N ALA A 209 -24.03 -15.43 -23.13
CA ALA A 209 -24.27 -15.70 -24.55
C ALA A 209 -25.59 -16.45 -24.76
N GLU A 210 -25.89 -17.45 -23.92
CA GLU A 210 -27.18 -18.18 -23.95
C GLU A 210 -28.37 -17.25 -23.65
N ASP A 211 -28.27 -16.39 -22.63
CA ASP A 211 -29.33 -15.42 -22.30
C ASP A 211 -29.51 -14.39 -23.43
N SER A 212 -28.42 -13.93 -24.03
CA SER A 212 -28.45 -13.02 -25.19
C SER A 212 -29.08 -13.70 -26.41
N GLN A 213 -28.80 -14.98 -26.63
CA GLN A 213 -29.42 -15.76 -27.71
C GLN A 213 -30.92 -15.93 -27.48
N LYS A 214 -31.34 -16.34 -26.27
CA LYS A 214 -32.77 -16.50 -25.91
C LYS A 214 -33.55 -15.19 -26.08
N THR A 215 -32.97 -14.07 -25.64
CA THR A 215 -33.60 -12.76 -25.80
C THR A 215 -33.71 -12.36 -27.28
N LEU A 216 -32.69 -12.64 -28.08
CA LEU A 216 -32.72 -12.39 -29.52
C LEU A 216 -33.77 -13.27 -30.25
N GLU A 217 -33.90 -14.53 -29.88
CA GLU A 217 -34.94 -15.44 -30.39
C GLU A 217 -36.34 -14.94 -30.01
N ALA A 218 -36.56 -14.56 -28.75
CA ALA A 218 -37.84 -14.00 -28.30
C ALA A 218 -38.21 -12.69 -29.03
N LEU A 219 -37.22 -11.83 -29.30
CA LEU A 219 -37.43 -10.61 -30.09
C LEU A 219 -37.78 -10.92 -31.55
N LYS A 220 -37.13 -11.92 -32.17
CA LYS A 220 -37.47 -12.37 -33.54
C LYS A 220 -38.88 -12.94 -33.62
N ASP A 221 -39.30 -13.72 -32.65
CA ASP A 221 -40.66 -14.27 -32.63
C ASP A 221 -41.71 -13.17 -32.43
N ARG A 222 -41.41 -12.19 -31.56
CA ARG A 222 -42.25 -11.00 -31.41
C ARG A 222 -42.31 -10.18 -32.71
N GLU A 223 -41.20 -9.99 -33.40
CA GLU A 223 -41.14 -9.30 -34.70
C GLU A 223 -42.02 -10.01 -35.73
N ARG A 224 -41.91 -11.34 -35.85
CA ARG A 224 -42.76 -12.15 -36.75
C ARG A 224 -44.25 -11.98 -36.42
N SER A 225 -44.63 -12.06 -35.15
CA SER A 225 -46.02 -11.86 -34.74
C SER A 225 -46.53 -10.46 -35.08
N LEU A 226 -45.72 -9.42 -34.88
CA LEU A 226 -46.06 -8.05 -35.27
C LEU A 226 -46.16 -7.88 -36.78
N GLN A 227 -45.28 -8.52 -37.56
CA GLN A 227 -45.36 -8.54 -39.02
C GLN A 227 -46.65 -9.22 -39.50
N ASP A 228 -47.05 -10.34 -38.86
CA ASP A 228 -48.31 -11.02 -39.17
C ASP A 228 -49.54 -10.17 -38.84
N GLN A 229 -49.55 -9.50 -37.67
CA GLN A 229 -50.61 -8.56 -37.30
C GLN A 229 -50.69 -7.38 -38.28
N LEU A 230 -49.55 -6.83 -38.67
CA LEU A 230 -49.48 -5.74 -39.64
C LEU A 230 -50.02 -6.20 -41.00
N ARG A 231 -49.67 -7.41 -41.44
CA ARG A 231 -50.19 -8.01 -42.68
C ARG A 231 -51.71 -8.17 -42.60
N GLN A 232 -52.23 -8.72 -41.51
CA GLN A 232 -53.68 -8.92 -41.31
C GLN A 232 -54.43 -7.58 -41.27
N ALA A 233 -53.89 -6.58 -40.57
CA ALA A 233 -54.48 -5.24 -40.53
C ALA A 233 -54.48 -4.58 -41.92
N THR A 234 -53.40 -4.73 -42.68
CA THR A 234 -53.29 -4.20 -44.04
C THR A 234 -54.29 -4.89 -44.99
N GLU A 235 -54.46 -6.20 -44.88
CA GLU A 235 -55.43 -6.96 -45.66
C GLU A 235 -56.87 -6.59 -45.28
N SER A 236 -57.15 -6.40 -44.00
CA SER A 236 -58.44 -5.90 -43.51
C SER A 236 -58.76 -4.51 -44.06
N VAL A 237 -57.81 -3.57 -44.01
CA VAL A 237 -57.96 -2.23 -44.60
C VAL A 237 -58.21 -2.32 -46.10
N LYS A 238 -57.47 -3.17 -46.82
CA LYS A 238 -57.68 -3.39 -48.27
C LYS A 238 -59.07 -3.95 -48.56
N ASN A 239 -59.56 -4.87 -47.74
CA ASN A 239 -60.91 -5.42 -47.88
C ASN A 239 -61.99 -4.37 -47.58
N MET A 240 -61.80 -3.55 -46.53
CA MET A 240 -62.68 -2.42 -46.23
C MET A 240 -62.69 -1.38 -47.35
N GLN A 241 -61.54 -1.08 -47.95
CA GLN A 241 -61.45 -0.19 -49.12
C GLN A 241 -62.24 -0.74 -50.30
N LYS A 242 -62.08 -2.02 -50.64
CA LYS A 242 -62.88 -2.66 -51.70
C LYS A 242 -64.37 -2.64 -51.41
N LEU A 243 -64.76 -2.91 -50.17
CA LEU A 243 -66.16 -2.90 -49.75
C LEU A 243 -66.74 -1.48 -49.85
N HIS A 244 -65.96 -0.48 -49.43
CA HIS A 244 -66.30 0.93 -49.55
C HIS A 244 -66.44 1.37 -51.01
N GLU A 245 -65.49 1.00 -51.89
CA GLU A 245 -65.60 1.24 -53.34
C GLU A 245 -66.86 0.61 -53.93
N SER A 246 -67.16 -0.65 -53.58
CA SER A 246 -68.38 -1.33 -54.02
C SER A 246 -69.64 -0.65 -53.53
N ALA A 247 -69.69 -0.25 -52.26
CA ALA A 247 -70.85 0.47 -51.70
C ALA A 247 -71.01 1.85 -52.34
N GLN A 248 -69.91 2.55 -52.62
CA GLN A 248 -69.93 3.83 -53.30
C GLN A 248 -70.43 3.70 -54.75
N SER A 249 -70.03 2.65 -55.48
CA SER A 249 -70.57 2.32 -56.80
C SER A 249 -72.08 2.03 -56.75
N GLN A 250 -72.55 1.23 -55.78
CA GLN A 250 -73.97 0.94 -55.62
C GLN A 250 -74.79 2.19 -55.27
N LEU A 251 -74.28 3.06 -54.39
CA LEU A 251 -74.91 4.34 -54.08
C LEU A 251 -74.97 5.26 -55.30
N PHE A 252 -73.94 5.25 -56.14
CA PHE A 252 -73.93 5.99 -57.40
C PHE A 252 -75.00 5.45 -58.36
N GLU A 253 -75.05 4.12 -58.57
CA GLU A 253 -76.07 3.47 -59.41
C GLU A 253 -77.50 3.76 -58.92
N LEU A 254 -77.77 3.60 -57.61
CA LEU A 254 -79.08 3.91 -57.02
C LEU A 254 -79.44 5.38 -57.17
N ARG A 255 -78.47 6.28 -57.01
CA ARG A 255 -78.69 7.71 -57.22
C ARG A 255 -79.02 7.99 -58.69
N THR A 256 -78.30 7.39 -59.63
CA THR A 256 -78.59 7.52 -61.07
C THR A 256 -79.98 6.98 -61.40
N GLN A 257 -80.33 5.79 -60.92
CA GLN A 257 -81.68 5.21 -61.10
C GLN A 257 -82.76 6.09 -60.48
N SER A 258 -82.56 6.60 -59.26
CA SER A 258 -83.51 7.51 -58.63
C SER A 258 -83.64 8.84 -59.40
N GLU A 259 -82.56 9.36 -59.97
CA GLU A 259 -82.58 10.55 -60.82
C GLU A 259 -83.31 10.28 -62.14
N GLU A 260 -83.12 9.10 -62.75
CA GLU A 260 -83.85 8.62 -63.93
C GLU A 260 -85.34 8.42 -63.65
N ASP A 261 -85.70 7.73 -62.57
CA ASP A 261 -87.09 7.52 -62.12
C ASP A 261 -87.77 8.85 -61.81
N ARG A 262 -87.07 9.76 -61.13
CA ARG A 262 -87.57 11.11 -60.86
C ARG A 262 -87.83 11.86 -62.17
N ALA A 263 -86.92 11.80 -63.13
CA ALA A 263 -87.09 12.42 -64.44
C ALA A 263 -88.25 11.78 -65.23
N ALA A 264 -88.39 10.46 -65.19
CA ALA A 264 -89.50 9.74 -65.81
C ALA A 264 -90.85 10.11 -65.18
N LYS A 265 -90.91 10.22 -63.85
CA LYS A 265 -92.09 10.66 -63.11
C LYS A 265 -92.41 12.13 -63.38
N GLU A 266 -91.40 12.98 -63.49
CA GLU A 266 -91.57 14.40 -63.86
C GLU A 266 -92.15 14.53 -65.28
N ALA A 267 -91.68 13.71 -66.23
CA ALA A 267 -92.27 13.62 -67.57
C ALA A 267 -93.71 13.07 -67.55
N GLU A 268 -94.00 12.04 -66.76
CA GLU A 268 -95.35 11.49 -66.57
C GLU A 268 -96.31 12.54 -65.98
N VAL A 269 -95.87 13.27 -64.94
CA VAL A 269 -96.63 14.38 -64.35
C VAL A 269 -96.87 15.47 -65.37
N SER A 270 -95.88 15.84 -66.19
CA SER A 270 -96.07 16.80 -67.28
C SER A 270 -97.14 16.34 -68.27
N LEU A 271 -97.11 15.07 -68.69
CA LEU A 271 -98.14 14.52 -69.58
C LEU A 271 -99.53 14.47 -68.94
N LEU A 272 -99.61 14.13 -67.65
CA LEU A 272 -100.87 14.15 -66.90
C LEU A 272 -101.36 15.58 -66.70
N MET A 273 -100.48 16.55 -66.47
CA MET A 273 -100.82 17.98 -66.43
C MET A 273 -101.39 18.42 -67.79
N ASP A 274 -100.77 18.03 -68.91
CA ASP A 274 -101.29 18.32 -70.25
C ASP A 274 -102.66 17.68 -70.50
N GLU A 275 -102.88 16.45 -70.00
CA GLU A 275 -104.17 15.76 -70.09
C GLU A 275 -105.21 16.41 -69.18
N VAL A 276 -104.84 16.82 -67.96
CA VAL A 276 -105.69 17.57 -67.04
C VAL A 276 -106.06 18.92 -67.63
N GLU A 277 -105.13 19.63 -68.26
CA GLU A 277 -105.40 20.91 -68.94
C GLU A 277 -106.35 20.69 -70.13
N ARG A 278 -106.16 19.62 -70.92
CA ARG A 278 -107.12 19.21 -71.96
C ARG A 278 -108.48 18.83 -71.41
N ALA A 279 -108.52 18.08 -70.31
CA ALA A 279 -109.75 17.66 -69.66
C ALA A 279 -110.45 18.85 -69.02
N GLN A 280 -109.74 19.80 -68.44
CA GLN A 280 -110.25 21.08 -67.92
C GLN A 280 -110.75 21.95 -69.05
N ALA A 281 -110.06 22.04 -70.19
CA ALA A 281 -110.57 22.73 -71.38
C ALA A 281 -111.89 22.10 -71.87
N ARG A 282 -111.98 20.77 -71.87
CA ARG A 282 -113.23 20.03 -72.15
C ARG A 282 -114.29 20.22 -71.06
N LEU A 283 -113.90 20.29 -69.79
CA LEU A 283 -114.82 20.54 -68.67
C LEU A 283 -115.38 21.96 -68.76
N VAL A 284 -114.57 22.95 -69.10
CA VAL A 284 -115.02 24.34 -69.33
C VAL A 284 -115.95 24.42 -70.55
N SER A 285 -115.70 23.63 -71.61
CA SER A 285 -116.65 23.55 -72.73
C SER A 285 -117.95 22.84 -72.33
N LEU A 286 -117.86 21.74 -71.57
CA LEU A 286 -119.01 21.02 -71.04
C LEU A 286 -119.74 21.80 -69.94
N GLU A 287 -119.07 22.68 -69.19
CA GLU A 287 -119.66 23.59 -68.21
C GLU A 287 -120.33 24.78 -68.88
N ARG A 288 -119.85 25.21 -70.05
CA ARG A 288 -120.61 26.08 -70.96
C ARG A 288 -121.88 25.37 -71.47
N GLU A 289 -121.76 24.14 -71.96
CA GLU A 289 -122.92 23.33 -72.40
C GLU A 289 -123.86 22.97 -71.24
N LYS A 290 -123.32 22.73 -70.04
CA LYS A 290 -124.07 22.52 -68.80
C LYS A 290 -124.66 23.83 -68.29
N GLY A 291 -124.05 24.98 -68.56
CA GLY A 291 -124.63 26.31 -68.32
C GLY A 291 -125.87 26.53 -69.20
N ASP A 292 -125.81 26.08 -70.45
CA ASP A 292 -126.95 26.09 -71.37
C ASP A 292 -128.03 25.07 -70.95
N LEU A 293 -127.64 23.88 -70.47
CA LEU A 293 -128.53 22.84 -69.97
C LEU A 293 -129.03 23.06 -68.53
N ARG A 294 -128.37 23.88 -67.68
CA ARG A 294 -128.83 24.26 -66.32
C ARG A 294 -129.98 25.27 -66.31
N SER A 295 -130.37 25.79 -67.48
CA SER A 295 -131.68 26.45 -67.65
C SER A 295 -132.84 25.44 -67.64
N GLN A 296 -132.54 24.14 -67.75
CA GLN A 296 -133.46 23.03 -67.57
C GLN A 296 -133.03 22.20 -66.35
N LEU A 297 -133.97 21.90 -65.46
CA LEU A 297 -133.81 20.97 -64.34
C LEU A 297 -133.01 21.46 -63.12
N GLN A 298 -133.73 22.28 -62.36
CA GLN A 298 -133.81 22.28 -60.91
C GLN A 298 -134.33 20.92 -60.37
N THR A 299 -133.63 20.29 -59.40
CA THR A 299 -134.14 19.70 -58.12
C THR A 299 -133.07 18.84 -57.37
N THR A 300 -132.65 19.31 -56.17
CA THR A 300 -132.39 18.65 -54.83
C THR A 300 -131.80 17.22 -54.73
N ASN A 301 -130.95 16.76 -53.79
CA ASN A 301 -130.51 17.10 -52.41
C ASN A 301 -129.26 16.19 -52.08
N GLU A 302 -128.12 16.66 -51.55
CA GLU A 302 -127.59 16.73 -50.15
C GLU A 302 -127.09 15.45 -49.41
N ASP A 303 -126.04 15.73 -48.62
CA ASP A 303 -125.50 15.09 -47.39
C ASP A 303 -124.55 13.87 -47.45
N ALA A 304 -123.61 13.65 -46.53
CA ALA A 304 -122.75 14.41 -45.60
C ALA A 304 -121.96 13.38 -44.73
N SER A 305 -120.89 13.84 -44.05
CA SER A 305 -120.36 13.33 -42.74
C SER A 305 -119.40 12.11 -42.73
N LYS A 306 -118.50 11.86 -41.76
CA LYS A 306 -117.62 12.60 -40.79
C LYS A 306 -116.95 11.52 -39.88
N SER A 307 -115.96 11.94 -39.06
CA SER A 307 -115.47 11.30 -37.79
C SER A 307 -114.46 10.14 -37.94
N SER A 308 -113.49 9.87 -37.06
CA SER A 308 -113.30 10.09 -35.60
C SER A 308 -111.82 9.76 -35.26
N ASP A 309 -111.02 10.58 -34.57
CA ASP A 309 -110.85 10.76 -33.12
C ASP A 309 -110.18 9.60 -32.32
N TYR A 310 -108.94 9.86 -31.87
CA TYR A 310 -108.44 9.84 -30.47
C TYR A 310 -107.92 8.58 -29.71
N LEU A 311 -106.87 8.88 -28.90
CA LEU A 311 -106.28 8.26 -27.68
C LEU A 311 -105.24 7.14 -27.88
N GLU A 312 -103.94 7.27 -27.56
CA GLU A 312 -103.19 7.94 -26.47
C GLU A 312 -103.51 7.40 -25.05
N SER A 313 -102.75 6.38 -24.61
CA SER A 313 -102.53 5.99 -23.20
C SER A 313 -101.43 4.91 -22.99
N SER A 314 -100.46 4.76 -23.91
CA SER A 314 -99.37 3.77 -23.80
C SER A 314 -97.99 4.37 -23.48
N ASP A 315 -97.76 5.64 -23.84
CA ASP A 315 -96.40 6.20 -23.91
C ASP A 315 -95.78 6.62 -22.56
N ILE A 316 -96.58 6.75 -21.50
CA ILE A 316 -96.13 7.29 -20.21
C ILE A 316 -95.46 6.21 -19.33
N LEU A 317 -95.89 4.95 -19.43
CA LEU A 317 -95.33 3.83 -18.65
C LEU A 317 -94.02 3.28 -19.25
N GLU A 318 -93.90 3.30 -20.57
CA GLU A 318 -92.70 2.84 -21.29
C GLU A 318 -91.50 3.78 -21.11
N SER A 319 -91.76 5.09 -21.01
CA SER A 319 -90.73 6.10 -20.72
C SER A 319 -90.12 5.96 -19.31
N SER A 320 -90.93 5.60 -18.31
CA SER A 320 -90.47 5.45 -16.92
C SER A 320 -89.60 4.19 -16.70
N LEU A 321 -89.93 3.10 -17.38
CA LEU A 321 -89.17 1.84 -17.30
C LEU A 321 -87.79 2.00 -17.95
N ASN A 322 -87.74 2.59 -19.15
CA ASN A 322 -86.51 2.88 -19.89
C ASN A 322 -85.57 3.83 -19.11
N ALA A 323 -86.13 4.81 -18.37
CA ALA A 323 -85.33 5.70 -17.54
C ALA A 323 -84.63 4.96 -16.37
N LYS A 324 -85.31 4.01 -15.72
CA LYS A 324 -84.72 3.22 -14.62
C LYS A 324 -83.68 2.21 -15.13
N GLU A 325 -83.92 1.59 -16.27
CA GLU A 325 -83.00 0.61 -16.88
C GLU A 325 -81.70 1.28 -17.38
N LYS A 326 -81.80 2.52 -17.87
CA LYS A 326 -80.64 3.35 -18.20
C LYS A 326 -79.78 3.67 -16.96
N ILE A 327 -80.40 4.08 -15.85
CA ILE A 327 -79.70 4.39 -14.59
C ILE A 327 -78.97 3.15 -14.03
N ILE A 328 -79.60 1.97 -14.09
CA ILE A 328 -78.99 0.71 -13.64
C ILE A 328 -77.79 0.33 -14.52
N SER A 329 -77.90 0.56 -15.83
CA SER A 329 -76.81 0.32 -16.77
C SER A 329 -75.63 1.27 -16.55
N GLU A 330 -75.91 2.55 -16.26
CA GLU A 330 -74.90 3.56 -15.92
C GLU A 330 -74.16 3.24 -14.62
N LEU A 331 -74.87 2.87 -13.56
CA LEU A 331 -74.28 2.46 -12.28
C LEU A 331 -73.42 1.20 -12.40
N ASN A 332 -73.85 0.22 -13.22
CA ASN A 332 -73.06 -0.99 -13.47
C ASN A 332 -71.80 -0.70 -14.30
N ALA A 333 -71.87 0.25 -15.24
CA ALA A 333 -70.70 0.70 -15.99
C ALA A 333 -69.70 1.43 -15.08
N GLU A 334 -70.18 2.29 -14.17
CA GLU A 334 -69.34 2.95 -13.17
C GLU A 334 -68.68 1.96 -12.20
N LEU A 335 -69.42 0.97 -11.69
CA LEU A 335 -68.88 -0.07 -10.82
C LEU A 335 -67.75 -0.86 -11.49
N ARG A 336 -67.96 -1.30 -12.74
CA ARG A 336 -66.92 -2.01 -13.51
C ARG A 336 -65.71 -1.13 -13.79
N ASN A 337 -65.92 0.16 -14.01
CA ASN A 337 -64.83 1.10 -14.23
C ASN A 337 -64.01 1.29 -12.94
N ILE A 338 -64.66 1.45 -11.79
CA ILE A 338 -63.99 1.55 -10.48
C ILE A 338 -63.22 0.27 -10.17
N GLU A 339 -63.81 -0.90 -10.39
CA GLU A 339 -63.16 -2.19 -10.16
C GLU A 339 -61.93 -2.39 -11.06
N SER A 340 -62.04 -2.01 -12.34
CA SER A 340 -60.91 -1.98 -13.28
C SER A 340 -59.81 -1.03 -12.82
N THR A 341 -60.17 0.17 -12.36
CA THR A 341 -59.21 1.19 -11.90
C THR A 341 -58.49 0.72 -10.64
N LEU A 342 -59.21 0.12 -9.68
CA LEU A 342 -58.66 -0.42 -8.44
C LEU A 342 -57.71 -1.60 -8.72
N SER A 343 -58.09 -2.50 -9.64
CA SER A 343 -57.24 -3.61 -10.08
C SER A 343 -55.93 -3.12 -10.71
N ASN A 344 -56.03 -2.11 -11.58
CA ASN A 344 -54.87 -1.46 -12.22
C ASN A 344 -53.97 -0.79 -11.18
N GLN A 345 -54.53 -0.05 -10.22
CA GLN A 345 -53.79 0.57 -9.12
C GLN A 345 -53.07 -0.47 -8.25
N ASN A 346 -53.72 -1.60 -7.94
CA ASN A 346 -53.12 -2.68 -7.16
C ASN A 346 -51.98 -3.37 -7.93
N SER A 347 -52.11 -3.54 -9.25
CA SER A 347 -51.03 -4.03 -10.11
C SER A 347 -49.83 -3.07 -10.13
N MET A 348 -50.08 -1.76 -10.21
CA MET A 348 -49.06 -0.72 -10.21
C MET A 348 -48.31 -0.66 -8.87
N LEU A 349 -49.04 -0.77 -7.76
CA LEU A 349 -48.48 -0.87 -6.42
C LEU A 349 -47.54 -2.08 -6.28
N LYS A 350 -47.93 -3.25 -6.80
CA LYS A 350 -47.05 -4.44 -6.82
C LYS A 350 -45.77 -4.21 -7.62
N VAL A 351 -45.86 -3.55 -8.77
CA VAL A 351 -44.68 -3.21 -9.59
C VAL A 351 -43.76 -2.24 -8.85
N ILE A 352 -44.32 -1.20 -8.21
CA ILE A 352 -43.55 -0.22 -7.43
C ILE A 352 -42.89 -0.89 -6.21
N CYS A 353 -43.59 -1.78 -5.51
CA CYS A 353 -43.01 -2.56 -4.41
C CYS A 353 -41.82 -3.42 -4.90
N ASN A 354 -41.98 -4.15 -5.99
CA ASN A 354 -40.91 -4.97 -6.57
C ASN A 354 -39.71 -4.13 -7.03
N GLN A 355 -39.95 -2.97 -7.65
CA GLN A 355 -38.88 -2.04 -8.05
C GLN A 355 -38.15 -1.48 -6.82
N ARG A 356 -38.88 -1.02 -5.81
CA ARG A 356 -38.32 -0.53 -4.54
C ARG A 356 -37.45 -1.60 -3.87
N ASP A 357 -37.92 -2.85 -3.83
CA ASP A 357 -37.20 -3.93 -3.17
C ASP A 357 -35.94 -4.31 -3.96
N ARG A 358 -35.99 -4.27 -5.30
CA ARG A 358 -34.81 -4.43 -6.16
C ARG A 358 -33.79 -3.30 -5.97
N PHE A 359 -34.23 -2.04 -5.87
CA PHE A 359 -33.35 -0.91 -5.59
C PHE A 359 -32.73 -1.02 -4.19
N ARG A 360 -33.49 -1.43 -3.17
CA ARG A 360 -32.95 -1.69 -1.82
C ARG A 360 -31.94 -2.84 -1.79
N ALA A 361 -32.15 -3.88 -2.60
CA ALA A 361 -31.18 -4.97 -2.73
C ALA A 361 -29.88 -4.46 -3.35
N ARG A 362 -29.97 -3.70 -4.45
CA ARG A 362 -28.80 -3.13 -5.12
C ARG A 362 -28.07 -2.10 -4.27
N LEU A 363 -28.80 -1.26 -3.53
CA LEU A 363 -28.21 -0.31 -2.59
C LEU A 363 -27.38 -1.03 -1.53
N ARG A 364 -27.94 -2.08 -0.89
CA ARG A 364 -27.23 -2.90 0.09
C ARG A 364 -25.99 -3.58 -0.48
N GLU A 365 -26.09 -4.11 -1.70
CA GLU A 365 -24.95 -4.71 -2.39
C GLU A 365 -23.84 -3.68 -2.64
N THR A 366 -24.18 -2.50 -3.16
CA THR A 366 -23.21 -1.42 -3.40
C THR A 366 -22.62 -0.86 -2.11
N GLU A 367 -23.39 -0.78 -1.03
CA GLU A 367 -22.90 -0.37 0.30
C GLU A 367 -21.90 -1.39 0.86
N GLU A 368 -22.16 -2.69 0.66
CA GLU A 368 -21.28 -3.76 1.10
C GLU A 368 -20.00 -3.83 0.25
N GLU A 369 -20.09 -3.62 -1.07
CA GLU A 369 -18.92 -3.44 -1.94
C GLU A 369 -18.08 -2.24 -1.53
N LEU A 370 -18.72 -1.10 -1.24
CA LEU A 370 -18.05 0.10 -0.76
C LEU A 370 -17.36 -0.15 0.59
N ARG A 371 -18.01 -0.88 1.50
CA ARG A 371 -17.44 -1.28 2.79
C ARG A 371 -16.19 -2.13 2.59
N LYS A 372 -16.27 -3.17 1.75
CA LYS A 372 -15.13 -4.04 1.41
C LYS A 372 -13.99 -3.27 0.76
N LEU A 373 -14.29 -2.33 -0.15
CA LEU A 373 -13.28 -1.53 -0.82
C LEU A 373 -12.58 -0.57 0.16
N LYS A 374 -13.33 0.04 1.08
CA LYS A 374 -12.78 0.87 2.17
C LYS A 374 -11.87 0.05 3.10
N GLU A 375 -12.28 -1.16 3.44
CA GLU A 375 -11.49 -2.08 4.27
C GLU A 375 -10.19 -2.48 3.57
N LYS A 376 -10.24 -2.83 2.28
CA LYS A 376 -9.04 -3.07 1.46
C LYS A 376 -8.13 -1.86 1.39
N TYR A 377 -8.68 -0.67 1.17
CA TYR A 377 -7.91 0.58 1.13
C TYR A 377 -7.20 0.84 2.46
N ALA A 378 -7.88 0.62 3.59
CA ALA A 378 -7.28 0.76 4.92
C ALA A 378 -6.13 -0.24 5.13
N MET A 379 -6.32 -1.52 4.77
CA MET A 379 -5.28 -2.55 4.85
C MET A 379 -4.06 -2.20 3.98
N LEU A 380 -4.29 -1.85 2.71
CA LEU A 380 -3.23 -1.42 1.78
C LEU A 380 -2.47 -0.20 2.29
N THR A 381 -3.16 0.74 2.94
CA THR A 381 -2.52 1.93 3.53
C THR A 381 -1.59 1.53 4.68
N VAL A 382 -2.02 0.62 5.56
CA VAL A 382 -1.18 0.12 6.66
C VAL A 382 0.02 -0.65 6.14
N GLU A 383 -0.16 -1.51 5.14
CA GLU A 383 0.92 -2.28 4.53
C GLU A 383 1.94 -1.38 3.80
N LEU A 384 1.46 -0.33 3.14
CA LEU A 384 2.30 0.67 2.49
C LEU A 384 3.12 1.48 3.51
N GLU A 385 2.53 1.87 4.64
CA GLU A 385 3.28 2.53 5.72
C GLU A 385 4.30 1.58 6.38
N LYS A 386 3.94 0.31 6.60
CA LYS A 386 4.87 -0.71 7.10
C LYS A 386 6.05 -0.90 6.14
N THR A 387 5.77 -1.07 4.85
CA THR A 387 6.79 -1.26 3.82
C THR A 387 7.70 -0.03 3.72
N LYS A 388 7.16 1.19 3.84
CA LYS A 388 7.97 2.41 3.92
C LYS A 388 8.90 2.40 5.13
N ALA A 389 8.41 2.02 6.31
CA ALA A 389 9.23 1.94 7.51
C ALA A 389 10.35 0.90 7.36
N ASP A 390 10.03 -0.28 6.84
CA ASP A 390 11.00 -1.35 6.58
C ASP A 390 12.07 -0.89 5.56
N ASN A 391 11.67 -0.19 4.50
CA ASN A 391 12.59 0.37 3.49
C ASN A 391 13.55 1.43 4.09
N VAL A 392 13.07 2.30 4.99
CA VAL A 392 13.92 3.27 5.69
C VAL A 392 14.93 2.56 6.59
N GLN A 393 14.51 1.51 7.31
CA GLN A 393 15.42 0.69 8.11
C GLN A 393 16.46 -0.03 7.25
N LEU A 394 16.05 -0.57 6.10
CA LEU A 394 16.94 -1.25 5.15
C LEU A 394 17.99 -0.27 4.62
N TYR A 395 17.58 0.93 4.23
CA TYR A 395 18.50 2.00 3.83
C TYR A 395 19.52 2.30 4.94
N GLY A 396 19.08 2.39 6.20
CA GLY A 396 19.97 2.58 7.34
C GLY A 396 20.99 1.45 7.52
N LYS A 397 20.57 0.18 7.35
CA LYS A 397 21.47 -0.98 7.39
C LYS A 397 22.48 -0.98 6.25
N ILE A 398 22.04 -0.68 5.02
CA ILE A 398 22.91 -0.56 3.84
C ILE A 398 23.97 0.52 4.09
N ARG A 399 23.56 1.71 4.58
CA ARG A 399 24.48 2.79 4.90
C ARG A 399 25.48 2.39 5.98
N TYR A 400 25.02 1.74 7.06
CA TYR A 400 25.91 1.28 8.14
C TYR A 400 26.95 0.27 7.63
N VAL A 401 26.54 -0.68 6.80
CA VAL A 401 27.46 -1.66 6.18
C VAL A 401 28.41 -0.99 5.19
N GLN A 402 27.92 -0.04 4.38
CA GLN A 402 28.76 0.75 3.48
C GLN A 402 29.81 1.54 4.26
N ASP A 403 29.42 2.29 5.29
CA ASP A 403 30.34 3.05 6.15
C ASP A 403 31.38 2.14 6.82
N TYR A 404 30.96 0.98 7.35
CA TYR A 404 31.86 0.00 7.98
C TYR A 404 32.81 -0.67 6.97
N SER A 405 32.34 -0.93 5.74
CA SER A 405 33.18 -1.45 4.65
C SER A 405 34.17 -0.41 4.15
N HIS A 406 33.76 0.87 4.12
CA HIS A 406 34.60 1.98 3.71
C HIS A 406 35.71 2.23 4.74
N ASP A 407 35.44 2.04 6.03
CA ASP A 407 36.42 2.17 7.11
C ASP A 407 37.49 1.06 7.06
N LYS A 408 37.12 -0.18 6.67
CA LYS A 408 38.09 -1.27 6.40
C LYS A 408 38.98 -1.04 5.19
N ILE A 409 38.54 -0.28 4.18
CA ILE A 409 39.28 -0.06 2.93
C ILE A 409 40.32 1.08 3.07
N VAL A 410 40.19 1.96 4.07
CA VAL A 410 41.12 3.09 4.28
C VAL A 410 42.52 2.66 4.78
N SER A 411 42.72 1.40 5.18
CA SER A 411 44.05 0.88 5.56
C SER A 411 44.83 0.13 4.46
N ARG A 412 44.33 0.04 3.20
CA ARG A 412 45.09 -0.61 2.11
C ARG A 412 44.92 0.08 0.73
N GLY A 413 45.80 1.02 0.42
CA GLY A 413 46.25 1.32 -0.96
C GLY A 413 45.24 1.96 -1.94
N PRO A 414 45.71 2.50 -3.09
CA PRO A 414 45.01 3.58 -3.78
C PRO A 414 43.87 3.12 -4.71
N LYS A 415 42.86 3.99 -4.74
CA LYS A 415 41.62 3.99 -5.52
C LYS A 415 41.76 3.44 -6.93
N LYS A 416 40.92 2.45 -7.27
CA LYS A 416 40.44 2.23 -8.64
C LYS A 416 38.94 2.45 -8.71
N TYR A 417 38.58 3.25 -9.71
CA TYR A 417 37.25 3.63 -10.13
C TYR A 417 36.31 2.43 -10.25
N ALA A 418 35.17 2.52 -9.57
CA ALA A 418 33.98 1.73 -9.84
C ALA A 418 32.82 2.72 -9.92
N GLU A 419 32.68 3.34 -11.08
CA GLU A 419 31.49 4.08 -11.47
C GLU A 419 30.76 3.23 -12.53
N ASP A 420 29.43 3.30 -12.48
CA ASP A 420 28.47 2.89 -13.50
C ASP A 420 27.90 1.46 -13.51
N ILE A 421 27.06 1.12 -12.52
CA ILE A 421 25.80 0.37 -12.75
C ILE A 421 24.72 0.82 -11.74
N GLU A 422 24.23 2.06 -11.76
CA GLU A 422 23.00 2.37 -10.99
C GLU A 422 22.22 3.63 -11.37
N SER A 423 22.12 3.96 -12.66
CA SER A 423 21.42 5.20 -13.06
C SER A 423 19.88 5.16 -12.99
N GLY A 424 19.27 4.06 -12.50
CA GLY A 424 17.80 3.93 -12.35
C GLY A 424 17.28 3.95 -10.90
N SER A 425 18.16 3.89 -9.90
CA SER A 425 17.82 3.73 -8.47
C SER A 425 17.83 5.06 -7.69
N SER A 426 18.45 6.11 -8.22
CA SER A 426 18.78 7.34 -7.49
C SER A 426 17.57 8.09 -6.94
N ASP A 427 16.43 8.08 -7.62
CA ASP A 427 15.25 8.83 -7.19
C ASP A 427 14.53 8.16 -6.01
N VAL A 428 14.48 6.83 -6.03
CA VAL A 428 13.89 6.03 -4.94
C VAL A 428 14.83 6.05 -3.74
N GLU A 429 16.13 5.90 -3.99
CA GLU A 429 17.17 5.99 -2.98
C GLU A 429 17.20 7.38 -2.33
N ALA A 430 17.18 8.47 -3.11
CA ALA A 430 17.14 9.84 -2.59
C ALA A 430 15.92 10.10 -1.70
N LYS A 431 14.78 9.50 -2.03
CA LYS A 431 13.55 9.61 -1.23
C LYS A 431 13.70 8.93 0.13
N TYR A 432 14.25 7.72 0.19
CA TYR A 432 14.45 7.01 1.45
C TYR A 432 15.64 7.55 2.24
N LYS A 433 16.69 8.00 1.56
CA LYS A 433 17.81 8.77 2.13
C LYS A 433 17.32 9.99 2.89
N LYS A 434 16.48 10.81 2.26
CA LYS A 434 15.90 11.99 2.90
C LYS A 434 15.05 11.62 4.12
N MET A 435 14.19 10.60 4.00
CA MET A 435 13.39 10.13 5.15
C MET A 435 14.24 9.63 6.31
N TYR A 436 15.35 8.94 6.02
CA TYR A 436 16.31 8.47 7.01
C TYR A 436 17.09 9.62 7.68
N GLU A 437 17.59 10.56 6.90
CA GLU A 437 18.30 11.75 7.41
C GLU A 437 17.38 12.62 8.28
N ASP A 438 16.12 12.79 7.90
CA ASP A 438 15.11 13.52 8.67
C ASP A 438 14.79 12.82 10.01
N ASP A 439 14.81 11.48 10.06
CA ASP A 439 14.51 10.70 11.28
C ASP A 439 15.70 10.62 12.25
N ILE A 440 16.93 10.59 11.73
CA ILE A 440 18.16 10.55 12.54
C ILE A 440 18.62 11.92 13.01
N ASN A 441 18.29 13.00 12.30
CA ASN A 441 18.79 14.33 12.67
C ASN A 441 18.06 14.86 13.92
N PRO A 442 18.74 14.93 15.09
CA PRO A 442 18.11 15.38 16.34
C PRO A 442 17.66 16.84 16.26
N PHE A 443 18.29 17.67 15.42
CA PHE A 443 17.90 19.06 15.20
C PHE A 443 16.68 19.21 14.30
N ALA A 444 16.46 18.27 13.36
CA ALA A 444 15.25 18.26 12.53
C ALA A 444 14.03 17.87 13.38
N ALA A 445 14.18 16.83 14.21
CA ALA A 445 13.16 16.42 15.18
C ALA A 445 12.87 17.53 16.20
N PHE A 446 13.92 18.19 16.73
CA PHE A 446 13.80 19.32 17.65
C PHE A 446 13.13 20.53 16.98
N SER A 447 13.56 20.95 15.79
CA SER A 447 12.96 22.08 15.05
C SER A 447 11.49 21.82 14.71
N LYS A 448 11.13 20.57 14.37
CA LYS A 448 9.75 20.17 14.12
C LYS A 448 8.92 20.23 15.40
N LYS A 449 9.43 19.69 16.50
CA LYS A 449 8.78 19.71 17.82
C LYS A 449 8.61 21.14 18.35
N GLU A 450 9.61 22.00 18.15
CA GLU A 450 9.56 23.42 18.49
C GLU A 450 8.50 24.15 17.64
N LYS A 451 8.45 23.92 16.32
CA LYS A 451 7.42 24.49 15.44
C LYS A 451 6.00 24.06 15.84
N ASP A 452 5.83 22.79 16.21
CA ASP A 452 4.53 22.25 16.65
C ASP A 452 4.12 22.81 18.01
N GLN A 453 5.08 23.01 18.92
CA GLN A 453 4.83 23.61 20.22
C GLN A 453 4.48 25.10 20.08
N ARG A 454 5.24 25.85 19.28
CA ARG A 454 4.91 27.23 18.90
C ARG A 454 3.53 27.31 18.25
N TYR A 455 3.18 26.36 17.38
CA TYR A 455 1.86 26.32 16.77
C TYR A 455 0.74 26.05 17.78
N LYS A 456 0.98 25.22 18.80
CA LYS A 456 0.02 24.98 19.90
C LYS A 456 -0.13 26.19 20.81
N GLU A 457 0.97 26.90 21.08
CA GLU A 457 1.04 28.14 21.87
C GLU A 457 0.39 29.35 21.19
N LEU A 458 0.16 29.31 19.86
CA LEU A 458 -0.58 30.36 19.16
C LEU A 458 -2.04 30.42 19.64
N GLY A 459 -2.50 31.64 19.92
CA GLY A 459 -3.90 31.92 20.21
C GLY A 459 -4.81 31.55 19.03
N LEU A 460 -6.10 31.37 19.30
CA LEU A 460 -7.09 31.01 18.28
C LEU A 460 -7.10 32.01 17.09
N ARG A 461 -6.87 33.30 17.36
CA ARG A 461 -6.78 34.35 16.32
C ARG A 461 -5.53 34.19 15.46
N ASP A 462 -4.39 33.92 16.08
CA ASP A 462 -3.11 33.77 15.36
C ASP A 462 -3.09 32.46 14.54
N LYS A 463 -3.77 31.40 15.02
CA LYS A 463 -3.96 30.17 14.26
C LYS A 463 -4.78 30.39 12.99
N ILE A 464 -5.85 31.17 13.07
CA ILE A 464 -6.67 31.53 11.91
C ILE A 464 -5.84 32.38 10.94
N THR A 465 -5.10 33.39 11.42
CA THR A 465 -4.23 34.22 10.57
C THR A 465 -3.13 33.39 9.90
N LEU A 466 -2.47 32.47 10.63
CA LEU A 466 -1.43 31.60 10.08
C LEU A 466 -2.01 30.59 9.08
N SER A 467 -3.21 30.05 9.35
CA SER A 467 -3.93 29.17 8.44
C SER A 467 -4.32 29.88 7.15
N SER A 468 -4.92 31.06 7.27
CA SER A 468 -5.26 31.91 6.13
C SER A 468 -4.02 32.33 5.35
N GLY A 469 -2.94 32.75 6.03
CA GLY A 469 -1.67 33.07 5.41
C GLY A 469 -1.07 31.88 4.65
N ARG A 470 -1.03 30.69 5.25
CA ARG A 470 -0.55 29.48 4.57
C ARG A 470 -1.42 29.08 3.39
N PHE A 471 -2.74 29.20 3.49
CA PHE A 471 -3.67 28.91 2.40
C PHE A 471 -3.46 29.87 1.22
N LEU A 472 -3.32 31.16 1.51
CA LEU A 472 -3.11 32.18 0.50
C LEU A 472 -1.74 32.09 -0.16
N LEU A 473 -0.66 31.81 0.59
CA LEU A 473 0.69 31.68 0.04
C LEU A 473 0.97 30.29 -0.57
N GLY A 474 0.36 29.23 -0.06
CA GLY A 474 0.60 27.85 -0.48
C GLY A 474 -0.08 27.46 -1.79
N ASN A 475 -1.20 28.10 -2.14
CA ASN A 475 -1.94 27.78 -3.35
C ASN A 475 -1.68 28.82 -4.45
N LYS A 476 -1.18 28.36 -5.62
CA LYS A 476 -0.92 29.25 -6.77
C LYS A 476 -2.17 30.00 -7.22
N TYR A 477 -3.34 29.36 -7.19
CA TYR A 477 -4.60 29.98 -7.60
C TYR A 477 -5.10 31.03 -6.61
N ALA A 478 -4.90 30.82 -5.29
CA ALA A 478 -5.26 31.80 -4.27
C ALA A 478 -4.42 33.08 -4.37
N ARG A 479 -3.12 32.95 -4.68
CA ARG A 479 -2.24 34.09 -4.95
C ARG A 479 -2.70 34.89 -6.16
N THR A 480 -3.01 34.21 -7.27
CA THR A 480 -3.51 34.86 -8.49
C THR A 480 -4.85 35.56 -8.22
N PHE A 481 -5.75 34.93 -7.48
CA PHE A 481 -7.04 35.52 -7.11
C PHE A 481 -6.87 36.80 -6.28
N ILE A 482 -6.04 36.80 -5.24
CA ILE A 482 -5.78 38.00 -4.41
C ILE A 482 -5.15 39.12 -5.23
N PHE A 483 -4.22 38.78 -6.13
CA PHE A 483 -3.58 39.78 -6.98
C PHE A 483 -4.61 40.52 -7.85
N PHE A 484 -5.49 39.79 -8.54
CA PHE A 484 -6.57 40.41 -9.32
C PHE A 484 -7.63 41.09 -8.46
N TYR A 485 -7.95 40.53 -7.30
CA TYR A 485 -8.87 41.14 -6.34
C TYR A 485 -8.34 42.49 -5.82
N SER A 486 -7.05 42.56 -5.49
CA SER A 486 -6.38 43.81 -5.09
C SER A 486 -6.42 44.83 -6.22
N ILE A 487 -6.07 44.44 -7.45
CA ILE A 487 -6.15 45.34 -8.62
C ILE A 487 -7.58 45.84 -8.83
N GLY A 488 -8.58 44.95 -8.77
CA GLY A 488 -9.98 45.31 -8.91
C GLY A 488 -10.45 46.27 -7.82
N LEU A 489 -10.04 46.04 -6.58
CA LEU A 489 -10.35 46.93 -5.45
C LEU A 489 -9.68 48.31 -5.61
N HIS A 490 -8.43 48.36 -6.06
CA HIS A 490 -7.76 49.62 -6.37
C HIS A 490 -8.48 50.36 -7.49
N LEU A 491 -8.84 49.69 -8.59
CA LEU A 491 -9.62 50.31 -9.68
C LEU A 491 -10.96 50.83 -9.17
N LEU A 492 -11.66 50.08 -8.33
CA LEU A 492 -12.92 50.50 -7.73
C LEU A 492 -12.74 51.75 -6.85
N VAL A 493 -11.74 51.77 -5.98
CA VAL A 493 -11.42 52.94 -5.15
C VAL A 493 -11.03 54.14 -6.03
N PHE A 494 -10.21 53.96 -7.06
CA PHE A 494 -9.87 55.01 -8.02
C PHE A 494 -11.11 55.54 -8.75
N THR A 495 -12.04 54.68 -9.17
CA THR A 495 -13.28 55.12 -9.82
C THR A 495 -14.21 55.87 -8.86
N LEU A 496 -14.28 55.46 -7.60
CA LEU A 496 -15.04 56.17 -6.56
C LEU A 496 -14.43 57.53 -6.25
N LEU A 497 -13.11 57.59 -6.08
CA LEU A 497 -12.38 58.84 -5.87
C LEU A 497 -12.48 59.76 -7.09
N TYR A 498 -12.40 59.22 -8.31
CA TYR A 498 -12.59 59.97 -9.54
C TYR A 498 -14.02 60.51 -9.65
N ARG A 499 -15.04 59.70 -9.34
CA ARG A 499 -16.45 60.14 -9.31
C ARG A 499 -16.68 61.22 -8.26
N MET A 500 -16.14 61.05 -7.05
CA MET A 500 -16.24 62.05 -5.98
C MET A 500 -15.48 63.33 -6.33
N SER A 501 -14.31 63.21 -6.96
CA SER A 501 -13.54 64.35 -7.47
C SER A 501 -14.30 65.06 -8.59
N ALA A 502 -14.88 64.35 -9.56
CA ALA A 502 -15.67 64.93 -10.64
C ALA A 502 -16.95 65.61 -10.12
N LEU A 503 -17.65 65.00 -9.16
CA LEU A 503 -18.80 65.61 -8.49
C LEU A 503 -18.41 66.83 -7.66
N SER A 504 -17.25 66.78 -6.99
CA SER A 504 -16.70 67.94 -6.26
C SER A 504 -16.24 69.05 -7.21
N TYR A 505 -15.72 68.72 -8.39
CA TYR A 505 -15.35 69.68 -9.43
C TYR A 505 -16.60 70.41 -9.95
N LEU A 506 -17.68 69.67 -10.20
CA LEU A 506 -18.98 70.23 -10.57
C LEU A 506 -19.61 71.12 -9.48
N HIS A 507 -19.35 70.83 -8.20
CA HIS A 507 -19.86 71.65 -7.09
C HIS A 507 -18.98 72.87 -6.77
N THR A 508 -17.74 72.93 -7.27
CA THR A 508 -16.78 74.02 -6.97
C THR A 508 -16.66 75.04 -8.11
N THR A 509 -17.43 74.91 -9.19
CA THR A 509 -17.62 75.96 -10.19
C THR A 509 -19.06 76.53 -10.20
N PRO A 510 -19.51 77.24 -9.16
CA PRO A 510 -20.54 78.26 -9.33
C PRO A 510 -19.83 79.60 -9.62
N GLY A 511 -19.70 79.99 -10.89
CA GLY A 511 -19.28 81.37 -11.18
C GLY A 511 -18.47 81.69 -12.43
N HIS A 512 -18.55 80.93 -13.52
CA HIS A 512 -18.01 81.42 -14.81
C HIS A 512 -18.94 81.35 -16.03
N ASP A 513 -20.05 80.63 -15.97
CA ASP A 513 -20.95 80.53 -17.14
C ASP A 513 -22.11 81.57 -17.13
N GLU A 514 -22.33 82.29 -16.04
CA GLU A 514 -23.37 83.35 -15.98
C GLU A 514 -22.90 84.71 -16.53
N ILE A 515 -21.58 84.91 -16.73
CA ILE A 515 -21.04 86.18 -17.29
C ILE A 515 -21.01 86.18 -18.83
N ILE A 516 -21.06 85.01 -19.47
CA ILE A 516 -20.98 84.90 -20.94
C ILE A 516 -22.38 84.97 -21.60
N LEU A 517 -23.46 84.66 -20.87
CA LEU A 517 -24.82 84.70 -21.41
C LEU A 517 -25.46 86.10 -21.42
N ASP A 518 -24.99 87.04 -20.60
CA ASP A 518 -25.50 88.43 -20.60
C ASP A 518 -24.80 89.32 -21.67
N ALA A 519 -23.56 89.01 -22.04
CA ALA A 519 -22.83 89.73 -23.10
C ALA A 519 -23.32 89.40 -24.53
N GLY A 520 -23.89 88.21 -24.73
CA GLY A 520 -24.46 87.79 -26.03
C GLY A 520 -25.85 88.35 -26.33
N ASN A 521 -26.62 88.73 -25.30
CA ASN A 521 -27.99 89.21 -25.47
C ASN A 521 -28.10 90.73 -25.66
N GLN A 522 -27.09 91.51 -25.27
CA GLN A 522 -27.05 92.96 -25.54
C GLN A 522 -26.55 93.30 -26.95
N THR A 523 -25.90 92.37 -27.64
CA THR A 523 -25.38 92.58 -29.02
C THR A 523 -26.39 92.18 -30.10
N LEU A 524 -27.41 91.39 -29.79
CA LEU A 524 -28.49 91.00 -30.71
C LEU A 524 -29.69 91.95 -30.71
N SER A 525 -29.85 92.81 -29.70
CA SER A 525 -30.91 93.82 -29.63
C SER A 525 -30.56 95.17 -30.27
N HIS A 526 -29.40 95.29 -30.92
CA HIS A 526 -28.98 96.51 -31.64
C HIS A 526 -28.81 96.29 -33.15
N MET A 527 -29.24 95.12 -33.65
CA MET A 527 -29.30 94.77 -35.08
C MET A 527 -30.64 94.13 -35.48
N LEU A 528 -31.73 94.70 -34.97
CA LEU A 528 -33.13 94.66 -35.45
C LEU A 528 -33.84 95.90 -34.88
#